data_AF-A0A8X7R608-F1
#
_entry.id   AF-A0A8X7R608-F1
#
_cell.length_a   1.000
_cell.length_b   1.000
_cell.length_c   1.000
_cell.angle_alpha   90.00
_cell.angle_beta   90.00
_cell.angle_gamma   90.00
#
_symmetry.space_group_name_H-M   'P 1'
#
loop_
_entity.id
_entity.type
_entity.pdbx_description
1 polymer ?
#
loop_
_entity_poly.entity_id
_entity_poly.type
_entity_poly.pdbx_seq_one_letter_code
_entity_poly.pdbx_strand_id
1 'polypeptide(L)'
;MTRNEESDHVRVKHIGDAKRKKEERNRDCYSRRVEVPVSSKKMIAAQEEMVAAKVPLGYRDQCAHLLIPLNKCRQAEFFLPWKCEYELIREEGDKAKQNKLQVSL
;
A
#
# COMPACT_ATOMS: atom_id res chain seq x y z
N MET A 1 0.31 55.99 1.19
CA MET A 1 0.62 54.55 1.14
C MET A 1 -0.63 53.80 0.75
N THR A 2 -1.00 53.85 -0.53
CA THR A 2 -2.20 53.16 -1.04
C THR A 2 -1.86 51.69 -1.18
N ARG A 3 -2.28 50.90 -0.19
CA ARG A 3 -2.12 49.45 -0.16
C ARG A 3 -2.95 48.89 -1.31
N ASN A 4 -2.28 48.29 -2.29
CA ASN A 4 -2.85 47.81 -3.54
C ASN A 4 -3.93 46.74 -3.29
N GLU A 5 -5.19 47.14 -3.24
CA GLU A 5 -6.36 46.26 -3.10
C GLU A 5 -6.42 45.21 -4.24
N GLU A 6 -5.90 45.58 -5.42
CA GLU A 6 -5.75 44.69 -6.58
C GLU A 6 -4.77 43.54 -6.31
N SER A 7 -3.70 43.80 -5.54
CA SER A 7 -2.70 42.77 -5.20
C SER A 7 -3.19 41.81 -4.12
N ASP A 8 -4.00 42.29 -3.17
CA ASP A 8 -4.59 41.47 -2.10
C ASP A 8 -5.71 40.56 -2.67
N HIS A 9 -6.54 41.06 -3.61
CA HIS A 9 -7.56 40.23 -4.26
C HIS A 9 -6.96 39.14 -5.15
N VAL A 10 -5.90 39.46 -5.90
CA VAL A 10 -5.15 38.48 -6.71
C VAL A 10 -4.57 37.39 -5.80
N ARG A 11 -3.97 37.73 -4.64
CA ARG A 11 -3.43 36.76 -3.68
C ARG A 11 -4.51 35.86 -3.07
N VAL A 12 -5.69 36.40 -2.73
CA VAL A 12 -6.83 35.62 -2.21
C VAL A 12 -7.38 34.64 -3.27
N LYS A 13 -7.47 35.05 -4.55
CA LYS A 13 -7.85 34.16 -5.65
C LYS A 13 -6.87 32.99 -5.81
N HIS A 14 -5.58 33.27 -5.86
CA HIS A 14 -4.54 32.23 -5.96
C HIS A 14 -4.56 31.26 -4.77
N ILE A 15 -4.84 31.74 -3.55
CA ILE A 15 -5.02 30.88 -2.36
C ILE A 15 -6.30 30.01 -2.49
N GLY A 16 -7.39 30.57 -3.03
CA GLY A 16 -8.64 29.85 -3.30
C GLY A 16 -8.49 28.77 -4.38
N ASP A 17 -7.77 29.07 -5.46
CA ASP A 17 -7.49 28.14 -6.56
C ASP A 17 -6.58 26.98 -6.11
N ALA A 18 -5.61 27.25 -5.21
CA ALA A 18 -4.76 26.23 -4.61
C ALA A 18 -5.52 25.29 -3.65
N LYS A 19 -6.51 25.82 -2.90
CA LYS A 19 -7.41 25.01 -2.07
C LYS A 19 -8.34 24.15 -2.92
N ARG A 20 -8.96 24.70 -3.97
CA ARG A 20 -9.81 23.96 -4.92
C ARG A 20 -9.05 22.83 -5.61
N LYS A 21 -7.80 23.06 -6.08
CA LYS A 21 -6.93 21.99 -6.63
C LYS A 21 -6.55 20.91 -5.62
N LYS A 22 -6.44 21.23 -4.31
CA LYS A 22 -6.18 20.24 -3.26
C LYS A 22 -7.42 19.40 -2.96
N GLU A 23 -8.60 20.00 -3.06
CA GLU A 23 -9.90 19.34 -2.86
C GLU A 23 -10.29 18.47 -4.08
N GLU A 24 -9.99 18.90 -5.31
CA GLU A 24 -10.12 18.10 -6.54
C GLU A 24 -9.15 16.90 -6.57
N ARG A 25 -7.86 17.07 -6.22
CA ARG A 25 -6.92 15.94 -6.13
C ARG A 25 -7.32 14.90 -5.09
N ASN A 26 -7.92 15.32 -3.97
CA ASN A 26 -8.39 14.38 -2.94
C ASN A 26 -9.67 13.64 -3.39
N ARG A 27 -10.49 14.28 -4.25
CA ARG A 27 -11.65 13.67 -4.89
C ARG A 27 -11.27 12.60 -5.90
N ASP A 28 -10.22 12.80 -6.71
CA ASP A 28 -9.75 11.78 -7.67
C ASP A 28 -9.27 10.49 -6.99
N CYS A 29 -8.74 10.58 -5.76
CA CYS A 29 -8.41 9.40 -4.95
C CYS A 29 -9.64 8.69 -4.36
N TYR A 30 -10.77 9.38 -4.16
CA TYR A 30 -11.99 8.81 -3.55
C TYR A 30 -13.08 8.44 -4.56
N SER A 31 -13.03 8.99 -5.78
CA SER A 31 -14.01 8.76 -6.85
C SER A 31 -13.67 7.58 -7.75
N ARG A 32 -12.42 7.10 -7.74
CA ARG A 32 -12.06 5.87 -8.45
C ARG A 32 -12.36 4.64 -7.59
N ARG A 33 -13.65 4.41 -7.32
CA ARG A 33 -14.14 3.04 -7.08
C ARG A 33 -14.05 2.32 -8.43
N VAL A 34 -12.82 2.03 -8.88
CA VAL A 34 -12.61 0.99 -9.89
C VAL A 34 -13.16 -0.27 -9.24
N GLU A 35 -14.20 -0.83 -9.84
CA GLU A 35 -14.52 -2.23 -9.63
C GLU A 35 -13.36 -3.03 -10.21
N VAL A 36 -12.28 -3.10 -9.43
CA VAL A 36 -11.18 -4.03 -9.68
C VAL A 36 -11.81 -5.41 -9.54
N PRO A 37 -11.70 -6.29 -10.56
CA PRO A 37 -12.16 -7.65 -10.42
C PRO A 37 -11.43 -8.23 -9.21
N VAL A 38 -12.18 -8.52 -8.15
CA VAL A 38 -11.65 -9.17 -6.95
C VAL A 38 -11.07 -10.49 -7.43
N SER A 39 -9.75 -10.57 -7.43
CA SER A 39 -9.02 -11.80 -7.72
C SER A 39 -9.62 -12.91 -6.85
N SER A 40 -10.09 -13.99 -7.49
CA SER A 40 -10.81 -15.13 -6.88
C SER A 40 -10.04 -15.86 -5.75
N LYS A 41 -8.81 -15.45 -5.48
CA LYS A 41 -7.95 -16.00 -4.44
C LYS A 41 -8.39 -15.52 -3.06
N LYS A 42 -8.59 -16.48 -2.15
CA LYS A 42 -8.98 -16.24 -0.76
C LYS A 42 -7.85 -15.51 -0.03
N MET A 43 -8.16 -14.40 0.62
CA MET A 43 -7.27 -13.78 1.61
C MET A 43 -7.33 -14.60 2.91
N ILE A 44 -6.17 -15.13 3.33
CA ILE A 44 -6.07 -16.04 4.49
C ILE A 44 -5.76 -15.25 5.77
N ALA A 45 -4.96 -14.19 5.69
CA ALA A 45 -4.62 -13.34 6.84
C ALA A 45 -5.73 -12.34 7.14
N ALA A 46 -6.06 -12.18 8.42
CA ALA A 46 -6.95 -11.11 8.87
C ALA A 46 -6.28 -9.73 8.72
N GLN A 47 -7.08 -8.71 8.41
CA GLN A 47 -6.58 -7.34 8.24
C GLN A 47 -5.89 -6.83 9.52
N GLU A 48 -6.46 -7.15 10.68
CA GLU A 48 -5.92 -6.80 12.00
C GLU A 48 -4.54 -7.43 12.24
N GLU A 49 -4.34 -8.67 11.80
CA GLU A 49 -3.07 -9.39 11.95
C GLU A 49 -1.96 -8.73 11.11
N MET A 50 -2.27 -8.33 9.88
CA MET A 50 -1.31 -7.61 9.01
C MET A 50 -0.93 -6.25 9.57
N VAL A 51 -1.87 -5.55 10.24
CA VAL A 51 -1.61 -4.27 10.91
C VAL A 51 -0.74 -4.49 12.15
N ALA A 52 -1.08 -5.49 12.97
CA ALA A 52 -0.31 -5.84 14.16
C ALA A 52 1.14 -6.25 13.81
N ALA A 53 1.32 -7.00 12.72
CA ALA A 53 2.62 -7.40 12.20
C ALA A 53 3.36 -6.29 11.43
N LYS A 54 2.79 -5.07 11.35
CA LYS A 54 3.35 -3.91 10.65
C LYS A 54 3.76 -4.21 9.19
N VAL A 55 2.96 -5.00 8.48
CA VAL A 55 3.23 -5.34 7.08
C VAL A 55 3.11 -4.07 6.21
N PRO A 56 4.13 -3.71 5.42
CA PRO A 56 4.06 -2.56 4.52
C PRO A 56 2.99 -2.74 3.43
N LEU A 57 2.38 -1.64 2.97
CA LEU A 57 1.24 -1.69 2.03
C LEU A 57 1.53 -2.50 0.75
N GLY A 58 2.75 -2.44 0.21
CA GLY A 58 3.13 -3.19 -0.98
C GLY A 58 3.15 -4.72 -0.80
N TYR A 59 3.21 -5.20 0.44
CA TYR A 59 3.23 -6.63 0.77
C TYR A 59 1.93 -7.12 1.45
N ARG A 60 0.86 -6.30 1.41
CA ARG A 60 -0.47 -6.70 1.90
C ARG A 60 -1.28 -7.38 0.80
N ASP A 61 -0.64 -8.34 0.14
CA ASP A 61 -1.24 -9.17 -0.89
C ASP A 61 -1.83 -10.44 -0.27
N GLN A 62 -2.39 -11.31 -1.12
CA GLN A 62 -2.97 -12.58 -0.66
C GLN A 62 -1.92 -13.51 -0.03
N CYS A 63 -0.63 -13.29 -0.32
CA CYS A 63 0.50 -14.03 0.24
C CYS A 63 0.98 -13.51 1.61
N ALA A 64 0.42 -12.42 2.14
CA ALA A 64 0.86 -11.80 3.41
C ALA A 64 0.88 -12.76 4.61
N HIS A 65 0.02 -13.79 4.60
CA HIS A 65 -0.04 -14.83 5.63
C HIS A 65 1.25 -15.65 5.77
N LEU A 66 2.11 -15.69 4.74
CA LEU A 66 3.42 -16.36 4.76
C LEU A 66 4.53 -15.42 5.19
N LEU A 67 4.38 -14.12 4.91
CA LEU A 67 5.35 -13.10 5.28
C LEU A 67 5.37 -12.85 6.79
N ILE A 68 4.22 -12.93 7.47
CA ILE A 68 4.11 -12.77 8.92
C ILE A 68 4.99 -13.80 9.68
N PRO A 69 4.87 -15.12 9.45
CA PRO A 69 5.74 -16.10 10.13
C PRO A 69 7.21 -15.97 9.73
N LEU A 70 7.52 -15.65 8.46
CA LEU A 70 8.89 -15.42 8.03
C LEU A 70 9.54 -14.25 8.79
N ASN A 71 8.83 -13.15 8.95
CA ASN A 71 9.33 -11.99 9.68
C ASN A 71 9.48 -12.28 11.19
N LYS A 72 8.60 -13.09 11.77
CA LYS A 72 8.75 -13.58 13.16
C LYS A 72 10.02 -14.41 13.31
N CYS A 73 10.28 -15.36 12.41
CA CYS A 73 11.50 -16.17 12.43
C CYS A 73 12.75 -15.29 12.27
N ARG A 74 12.75 -14.37 11.31
CA ARG A 74 13.88 -13.43 11.09
C ARG A 74 14.18 -12.57 12.31
N GLN A 75 13.16 -12.08 13.01
CA GLN A 75 13.37 -11.31 14.23
C GLN A 75 13.89 -12.17 15.39
N ALA A 76 13.38 -13.39 15.55
CA ALA A 76 13.83 -14.31 16.59
C ALA A 76 15.28 -14.76 16.39
N GLU A 77 15.67 -15.03 15.14
CA GLU A 77 16.98 -15.57 14.78
C GLU A 77 17.94 -14.47 14.28
N PHE A 78 17.68 -13.19 14.59
CA PHE A 78 18.55 -12.07 14.17
C PHE A 78 18.91 -12.05 12.68
N PHE A 79 17.98 -12.48 11.82
CA PHE A 79 18.12 -12.52 10.36
C PHE A 79 19.25 -13.46 9.86
N LEU A 80 19.56 -14.51 10.63
CA LEU A 80 20.51 -15.55 10.21
C LEU A 80 20.01 -16.27 8.93
N PRO A 81 20.80 -16.29 7.84
CA PRO A 81 20.33 -16.81 6.54
C PRO A 81 19.88 -18.27 6.53
N TRP A 82 20.47 -19.12 7.37
CA TRP A 82 20.25 -20.58 7.38
C TRP A 82 19.16 -21.05 8.35
N LYS A 83 18.55 -20.15 9.13
CA LYS A 83 17.61 -20.54 10.20
C LYS A 83 16.13 -20.56 9.77
N CYS A 84 15.76 -19.71 8.81
CA CYS A 84 14.37 -19.54 8.36
C CYS A 84 14.14 -20.09 6.94
N GLU A 85 14.92 -21.09 6.52
CA GLU A 85 14.89 -21.62 5.16
C GLU A 85 13.51 -22.17 4.77
N TYR A 86 12.83 -22.83 5.69
CA TYR A 86 11.50 -23.38 5.45
C TYR A 86 10.47 -22.30 5.11
N GLU A 87 10.41 -21.24 5.90
CA GLU A 87 9.52 -20.11 5.69
C GLU A 87 9.91 -19.35 4.42
N LEU A 88 11.20 -19.19 4.13
CA LEU A 88 11.71 -18.53 2.92
C LEU A 88 11.26 -19.27 1.66
N ILE A 89 11.49 -20.59 1.59
CA ILE A 89 11.12 -21.40 0.42
C ILE A 89 9.61 -21.37 0.19
N ARG A 90 8.82 -21.40 1.26
CA ARG A 90 7.36 -21.32 1.17
C ARG A 90 6.89 -19.97 0.63
N GLU A 91 7.44 -18.89 1.17
CA GLU A 91 7.13 -17.52 0.76
C GLU A 91 7.47 -17.30 -0.72
N GLU A 92 8.64 -17.73 -1.13
CA GLU A 92 9.11 -17.62 -2.52
C GLU A 92 8.30 -18.51 -3.48
N GLY A 93 7.98 -19.74 -3.06
CA GLY A 93 7.16 -20.66 -3.84
C GLY A 93 5.76 -20.13 -4.13
N ASP A 94 5.11 -19.48 -3.16
CA ASP A 94 3.79 -18.90 -3.36
C ASP A 94 3.82 -17.57 -4.12
N LYS A 95 4.83 -16.72 -3.90
CA LYS A 95 5.09 -15.56 -4.76
C LYS A 95 5.33 -15.96 -6.21
N ALA A 96 6.08 -17.04 -6.46
CA ALA A 96 6.31 -17.54 -7.81
C ALA A 96 5.00 -17.99 -8.48
N LYS A 97 4.09 -18.64 -7.74
CA LYS A 97 2.74 -18.98 -8.25
C LYS A 97 1.92 -17.73 -8.55
N GLN A 98 1.96 -16.73 -7.67
CA GLN A 98 1.29 -15.44 -7.85
C GLN A 98 1.79 -14.74 -9.12
N ASN A 99 3.12 -14.64 -9.27
CA ASN A 99 3.78 -14.00 -10.40
C ASN A 99 3.48 -14.74 -11.71
N LYS A 100 3.54 -16.07 -11.72
CA LYS A 100 3.17 -16.88 -12.89
C LYS A 100 1.75 -16.61 -13.37
N LEU A 101 0.79 -16.44 -12.44
CA LEU A 101 -0.59 -16.05 -12.76
C LEU A 101 -0.71 -14.61 -13.28
N GLN A 102 0.20 -13.70 -12.93
CA GLN A 102 0.18 -12.33 -13.44
C GLN A 102 0.80 -12.20 -14.83
N VAL A 103 1.82 -13.00 -15.15
CA VAL A 103 2.51 -12.99 -16.46
C VAL A 103 1.77 -13.83 -17.51
N SER A 104 0.79 -14.61 -17.11
CA SER A 104 -0.07 -15.39 -18.02
C SER A 104 -1.35 -14.66 -18.47
N LEU A 105 -1.54 -13.41 -18.01
CA LEU A 105 -2.59 -12.47 -18.44
C LEU A 105 -2.00 -11.44 -19.41
#